data_AF-A0A9D4DP61-F1
#
_entry.id   AF-A0A9D4DP61-F1
#
_cell.length_a   1.000
_cell.length_b   1.000
_cell.length_c   1.000
_cell.angle_alpha   90.00
_cell.angle_beta   90.00
_cell.angle_gamma   90.00
#
_symmetry.space_group_name_H-M   'P 1'
#
loop_
_entity.id
_entity.type
_entity.pdbx_description
1 polymer ?
#
loop_
_entity_poly.entity_id
_entity_poly.type
_entity_poly.pdbx_seq_one_letter_code
_entity_poly.pdbx_strand_id
1 'polypeptide(L)'
;MLTYFRSKLESFTQHQFSANWKINQLNSLKQCLQENTCLVVNAFSENYRGIKKDELQSGYFCKTEVSIHVSVIYRYVVVKYEHVNENELVSELMFCISPDGIHDHFLNSGGNKISPR
;
A
#
# COMPACT_ATOMS: atom_id res chain seq x y z
N MET A 1 -6.95 4.57 -34.32
CA MET A 1 -7.63 3.98 -33.15
C MET A 1 -7.23 2.52 -32.92
N LEU A 2 -7.38 1.62 -33.91
CA LEU A 2 -6.92 0.22 -33.81
C LEU A 2 -5.42 0.05 -33.51
N THR A 3 -4.56 0.86 -34.12
CA THR A 3 -3.10 0.84 -33.88
C THR A 3 -2.73 1.21 -32.44
N TYR A 4 -3.50 2.11 -31.82
CA TYR A 4 -3.32 2.52 -30.43
C TYR A 4 -3.68 1.38 -29.45
N PHE A 5 -4.78 0.67 -29.69
CA PHE A 5 -5.13 -0.48 -28.85
C PHE A 5 -4.15 -1.64 -29.02
N ARG A 6 -3.65 -1.87 -30.24
CA ARG A 6 -2.59 -2.87 -30.48
C ARG A 6 -1.31 -2.56 -29.70
N SER A 7 -0.86 -1.31 -29.67
CA SER A 7 0.33 -0.95 -28.87
C SER A 7 0.11 -1.09 -27.35
N LYS A 8 -1.13 -0.96 -26.86
CA LYS A 8 -1.46 -1.21 -25.44
C LYS A 8 -1.54 -2.71 -25.09
N LEU A 9 -1.89 -3.57 -26.05
CA LEU A 9 -1.92 -5.02 -25.85
C LEU A 9 -0.51 -5.60 -25.65
N GLU A 10 0.51 -4.99 -26.25
CA GLU A 10 1.91 -5.37 -26.04
C GLU A 10 2.32 -5.20 -24.57
N SER A 11 2.01 -4.04 -23.97
CA SER A 11 2.27 -3.80 -22.53
C SER A 11 1.36 -4.63 -21.62
N PHE A 12 0.14 -4.95 -22.05
CA PHE A 12 -0.83 -5.69 -21.24
C PHE A 12 -0.31 -7.07 -20.83
N THR A 13 0.31 -7.80 -21.76
CA THR A 13 0.84 -9.14 -21.48
C THR A 13 1.92 -9.09 -20.39
N GLN A 14 2.80 -8.09 -20.46
CA GLN A 14 3.84 -7.88 -19.44
C GLN A 14 3.25 -7.50 -18.08
N HIS A 15 2.22 -6.64 -18.06
CA HIS A 15 1.51 -6.29 -16.83
C HIS A 15 0.83 -7.51 -16.21
N GLN A 16 0.15 -8.33 -17.02
CA GLN A 16 -0.52 -9.53 -16.55
C GLN A 16 0.48 -10.53 -15.96
N PHE A 17 1.60 -10.77 -16.64
CA PHE A 17 2.67 -11.63 -16.13
C PHE A 17 3.19 -11.13 -14.77
N SER A 18 3.47 -9.83 -14.67
CA SER A 18 3.96 -9.21 -13.44
C SER A 18 2.94 -9.30 -12.30
N ALA A 19 1.66 -9.12 -12.58
CA ALA A 19 0.58 -9.25 -11.59
C ALA A 19 0.48 -10.69 -11.08
N ASN A 20 0.44 -11.67 -11.99
CA ASN A 20 0.39 -13.08 -11.64
C ASN A 20 1.62 -13.50 -10.81
N TRP A 21 2.81 -13.07 -11.21
CA TRP A 21 4.05 -13.37 -10.49
C TRP A 21 4.02 -12.79 -9.07
N LYS A 22 3.60 -11.53 -8.89
CA LYS A 22 3.47 -10.91 -7.55
C LYS A 22 2.46 -11.64 -6.67
N ILE A 23 1.32 -12.06 -7.23
CA ILE A 23 0.30 -12.82 -6.50
C ILE A 23 0.86 -14.18 -6.05
N ASN A 24 1.54 -14.89 -6.95
CA ASN A 24 2.15 -16.17 -6.62
C ASN A 24 3.22 -16.03 -5.53
N GLN A 25 4.06 -14.99 -5.63
CA GLN A 25 5.05 -14.68 -4.61
C GLN A 25 4.40 -14.40 -3.25
N LEU A 26 3.34 -13.60 -3.22
CA LEU A 26 2.58 -13.31 -2.00
C LEU A 26 2.00 -14.58 -1.38
N ASN A 27 1.42 -15.46 -2.19
CA ASN A 27 0.85 -16.73 -1.73
C ASN A 27 1.93 -17.65 -1.16
N SER A 28 3.09 -17.76 -1.81
CA SER A 28 4.24 -18.51 -1.29
C SER A 28 4.74 -17.96 0.05
N LEU A 29 4.84 -16.64 0.18
CA LEU A 29 5.27 -16.00 1.43
C LEU A 29 4.28 -16.26 2.57
N LYS A 30 2.97 -16.24 2.30
CA LYS A 30 1.95 -16.58 3.29
C LYS A 30 2.04 -18.03 3.74
N GLN A 31 2.25 -18.97 2.82
CA GLN A 31 2.40 -20.39 3.13
C GLN A 31 3.66 -20.69 3.95
N CYS A 32 4.74 -19.95 3.72
CA CYS A 32 6.01 -20.11 4.43
C CYS A 32 6.15 -19.16 5.64
N LEU A 33 5.08 -18.46 6.05
CA LEU A 33 5.15 -17.52 7.16
C LEU A 33 5.41 -18.26 8.47
N GLN A 34 6.41 -17.81 9.23
CA GLN A 34 6.78 -18.40 10.51
C GLN A 34 5.95 -17.81 11.65
N GLU A 35 5.75 -18.60 12.72
CA GLU A 35 5.16 -18.08 13.95
C GLU A 35 5.99 -16.91 14.51
N ASN A 36 5.32 -15.93 15.13
CA ASN A 36 5.91 -14.67 15.61
C ASN A 36 6.54 -13.77 14.54
N THR A 37 6.28 -14.03 13.25
CA THR A 37 6.62 -13.11 12.15
C THR A 37 5.36 -12.54 11.50
N CYS A 38 5.51 -11.43 10.80
CA CYS A 38 4.43 -10.86 9.99
C CYS A 38 4.94 -10.53 8.59
N LEU A 39 4.03 -10.62 7.62
CA LEU A 39 4.25 -10.20 6.25
C LEU A 39 3.49 -8.90 6.01
N VAL A 40 4.23 -7.83 5.70
CA VAL A 40 3.65 -6.52 5.45
C VAL A 40 3.67 -6.22 3.96
N VAL A 41 2.50 -5.97 3.39
CA VAL A 41 2.33 -5.51 2.01
C VAL A 41 1.94 -4.03 2.06
N ASN A 42 2.88 -3.18 1.72
CA ASN A 42 2.61 -1.75 1.57
C ASN A 42 1.99 -1.50 0.19
N ALA A 43 0.79 -0.92 0.18
CA ALA A 43 0.27 -0.30 -1.02
C ALA A 43 1.12 0.94 -1.34
N PHE A 44 1.14 1.34 -2.61
CA PHE A 44 1.68 2.65 -2.94
C PHE A 44 0.85 3.71 -2.21
N SER A 45 1.54 4.63 -1.54
CA SER A 45 0.91 5.75 -0.87
C SER A 45 0.14 6.59 -1.88
N GLU A 46 -1.16 6.70 -1.67
CA GLU A 46 -2.01 7.61 -2.43
C GLU A 46 -2.12 8.92 -1.67
N ASN A 47 -2.15 10.02 -2.43
CA ASN A 47 -2.27 11.35 -1.85
C ASN A 47 -3.73 11.74 -1.78
N TYR A 48 -4.16 12.14 -0.60
CA TYR A 48 -5.52 12.60 -0.36
C TYR A 48 -5.49 14.09 -0.04
N ARG A 49 -6.48 14.81 -0.58
CA ARG A 49 -6.67 16.24 -0.32
C ARG A 49 -7.83 16.40 0.66
N GLY A 50 -7.53 16.97 1.83
CA GLY A 50 -8.57 17.40 2.75
C GLY A 50 -9.11 18.77 2.35
N ILE A 51 -10.34 18.84 1.82
CA ILE A 51 -10.99 20.12 1.54
C ILE A 51 -11.95 20.42 2.69
N LYS A 52 -11.63 21.43 3.50
CA LYS A 52 -12.60 21.98 4.46
C LYS A 52 -13.68 22.71 3.66
N LYS A 53 -14.91 22.18 3.67
CA LYS A 53 -16.08 22.81 3.03
C LYS A 53 -16.72 23.83 3.97
N ASP A 54 -16.05 24.95 4.16
CA ASP A 54 -16.68 26.19 4.63
C ASP A 54 -16.20 27.29 3.67
N GLU A 55 -16.92 27.52 2.56
CA GLU A 55 -17.11 28.84 1.91
C GLU A 55 -17.57 28.78 0.44
N LEU A 56 -18.22 29.87 0.01
CA LEU A 56 -18.86 30.13 -1.27
C LEU A 56 -17.87 30.49 -2.42
N GLN A 57 -16.55 30.59 -2.19
CA GLN A 57 -15.61 30.97 -3.26
C GLN A 57 -14.17 30.43 -3.10
N SER A 58 -13.79 29.60 -4.09
CA SER A 58 -12.45 29.10 -4.45
C SER A 58 -11.63 28.29 -3.43
N GLY A 59 -11.94 26.99 -3.33
CA GLY A 59 -11.01 25.94 -2.88
C GLY A 59 -9.77 25.73 -3.79
N TYR A 60 -9.42 26.72 -4.62
CA TYR A 60 -8.32 26.68 -5.58
C TYR A 60 -6.96 26.93 -4.91
N PHE A 61 -6.94 27.50 -3.69
CA PHE A 61 -5.72 27.92 -3.00
C PHE A 61 -5.40 27.12 -1.72
N CYS A 62 -6.30 26.28 -1.22
CA CYS A 62 -6.00 25.36 -0.11
C CYS A 62 -5.30 24.11 -0.65
N LYS A 63 -3.99 23.99 -0.39
CA LYS A 63 -3.11 22.90 -0.87
C LYS A 63 -2.67 21.94 0.25
N THR A 64 -3.44 21.81 1.33
CA THR A 64 -3.07 20.83 2.37
C THR A 64 -3.34 19.43 1.83
N GLU A 65 -2.27 18.79 1.37
CA GLU A 65 -2.26 17.39 0.94
C GLU A 65 -1.73 16.54 2.08
N VAL A 66 -2.31 15.37 2.26
CA VAL A 66 -1.86 14.38 3.24
C VAL A 66 -1.65 13.08 2.51
N SER A 67 -0.45 12.51 2.66
CA SER A 67 -0.16 11.18 2.16
C SER A 67 -0.71 10.13 3.14
N ILE A 68 -1.50 9.21 2.60
CA ILE A 68 -2.03 8.06 3.35
C ILE A 68 -1.29 6.82 2.85
N HIS A 69 -0.55 6.19 3.75
CA HIS A 69 0.11 4.91 3.54
C HIS A 69 -0.81 3.81 4.02
N VAL A 70 -1.19 2.91 3.12
CA VAL A 70 -2.04 1.76 3.44
C VAL A 70 -1.18 0.51 3.42
N SER A 71 -1.19 -0.24 4.51
CA SER A 71 -0.46 -1.50 4.65
C SER A 71 -1.43 -2.63 4.99
N VAL A 72 -1.30 -3.76 4.30
CA VAL A 72 -1.96 -5.00 4.67
C VAL A 72 -0.94 -5.86 5.42
N ILE A 73 -1.26 -6.22 6.66
CA ILE A 73 -0.40 -7.04 7.51
C ILE A 73 -1.00 -8.44 7.58
N TYR A 74 -0.21 -9.46 7.24
CA TYR A 74 -0.56 -10.86 7.46
C TYR A 74 0.25 -11.40 8.64
N ARG A 75 -0.43 -11.97 9.63
CA ARG A 75 0.21 -12.53 10.83
C ARG A 75 -0.65 -13.68 11.37
N TYR A 76 -0.04 -14.51 12.21
CA TYR A 76 -0.82 -15.46 13.00
C TYR A 76 -1.51 -14.76 14.16
N VAL A 77 -2.72 -15.23 14.47
CA VAL A 77 -3.46 -14.87 15.67
C VAL A 77 -2.66 -15.25 16.90
N VAL A 78 -2.66 -14.39 17.91
CA VAL A 78 -2.07 -14.72 19.21
C VAL A 78 -3.17 -15.22 20.14
N VAL A 79 -3.30 -16.55 20.24
CA VAL A 79 -4.32 -17.27 21.05
C VAL A 79 -4.51 -16.67 22.44
N LYS A 80 -3.42 -16.26 23.09
CA LYS A 80 -3.42 -15.68 24.44
C LYS A 80 -4.23 -14.38 24.55
N TYR A 81 -4.24 -13.55 23.51
CA TYR A 81 -4.85 -12.21 23.55
C TYR A 81 -6.17 -12.12 22.78
N GLU A 82 -6.38 -13.01 21.81
CA GLU A 82 -7.50 -12.91 20.86
C GLU A 82 -8.59 -13.96 21.10
N HIS A 83 -8.48 -14.79 22.14
CA HIS A 83 -9.48 -15.79 22.55
C HIS A 83 -9.87 -16.77 21.43
N VAL A 84 -8.91 -17.14 20.56
CA VAL A 84 -9.10 -18.09 19.46
C VAL A 84 -8.44 -19.42 19.81
N ASN A 85 -9.00 -20.53 19.34
CA ASN A 85 -8.53 -21.88 19.69
C ASN A 85 -7.28 -22.33 18.90
N GLU A 86 -6.97 -21.68 17.78
CA GLU A 86 -5.90 -22.09 16.86
C GLU A 86 -5.13 -20.89 16.31
N ASN A 87 -3.87 -21.13 15.92
CA ASN A 87 -3.04 -20.16 15.21
C ASN A 87 -3.52 -20.05 13.75
N GLU A 88 -4.51 -19.19 13.51
CA GLU A 88 -4.99 -18.87 12.17
C GLU A 88 -4.21 -17.70 11.56
N LEU A 89 -3.98 -17.74 10.24
CA LEU A 89 -3.40 -16.61 9.50
C LEU A 89 -4.48 -15.56 9.25
N VAL A 90 -4.33 -14.38 9.84
CA VAL A 90 -5.24 -13.24 9.67
C VAL A 90 -4.62 -12.12 8.84
N SER A 91 -5.48 -11.28 8.28
CA SER A 91 -5.09 -10.06 7.57
C SER A 91 -5.66 -8.82 8.27
N GLU A 92 -4.81 -7.82 8.50
CA GLU A 92 -5.16 -6.55 9.11
C GLU A 92 -4.83 -5.38 8.20
N LEU A 93 -5.60 -4.31 8.31
CA LEU A 93 -5.36 -3.05 7.61
C LEU A 93 -4.77 -2.03 8.57
N MET A 94 -3.62 -1.48 8.20
CA MET A 94 -2.98 -0.38 8.91
C MET A 94 -2.94 0.86 8.00
N PHE A 95 -3.42 1.97 8.55
CA PHE A 95 -3.38 3.27 7.89
C PHE A 95 -2.38 4.16 8.63
N CYS A 96 -1.37 4.65 7.91
CA CYS A 96 -0.43 5.64 8.44
C CYS A 96 -0.65 6.95 7.69
N ILE A 97 -0.93 8.01 8.44
CA ILE A 97 -1.20 9.35 7.91
C ILE A 97 0.02 10.21 8.18
N SER A 98 0.63 10.79 7.14
CA SER A 98 1.77 11.69 7.35
C SER A 98 1.31 12.96 8.10
N PRO A 99 1.98 13.36 9.19
CA PRO A 99 1.57 14.51 9.98
C PRO A 99 2.04 15.86 9.41
N ASP A 100 2.96 15.85 8.44
CA ASP A 100 3.66 17.05 7.99
C ASP A 100 2.89 17.88 6.95
N GLY A 101 1.79 17.35 6.41
CA GLY A 101 1.01 18.02 5.37
C GLY A 101 1.82 18.25 4.08
N ILE A 102 2.89 17.47 3.89
CA ILE A 102 3.77 17.50 2.73
C ILE A 102 3.56 16.20 1.95
N HIS A 103 3.62 16.31 0.63
CA HIS A 103 3.50 15.17 -0.25
C HIS A 103 4.77 14.29 -0.19
N ASP A 104 4.60 13.02 0.17
CA ASP A 104 5.65 12.01 0.04
C ASP A 104 5.91 11.69 -1.43
N HIS A 105 6.98 12.28 -1.98
CA HIS A 105 7.35 12.10 -3.38
C HIS A 105 8.05 10.75 -3.67
N PHE A 106 8.55 10.02 -2.65
CA PHE A 106 9.33 8.78 -2.84
C PHE A 106 9.21 7.79 -1.66
N LEU A 107 8.84 6.54 -1.95
CA LEU A 107 9.12 5.38 -1.09
C LEU A 107 10.39 4.70 -1.63
N ASN A 108 11.52 4.86 -0.95
CA ASN A 108 12.78 4.22 -1.31
C ASN A 108 12.67 2.69 -1.13
N SER A 109 12.44 1.96 -2.21
CA SER A 109 12.62 0.51 -2.25
C SER A 109 14.12 0.19 -2.31
N GLY A 110 14.73 -0.12 -1.17
CA GLY A 110 16.01 -0.83 -1.07
C GLY A 110 17.23 -0.09 -1.62
N GLY A 111 17.91 0.65 -0.75
CA GLY A 111 19.23 1.21 -1.02
C GLY A 111 19.48 2.40 -0.11
N ASN A 112 20.34 2.21 0.90
CA ASN A 112 20.76 3.23 1.85
C ASN A 112 20.84 4.65 1.23
N LYS A 113 19.89 5.51 1.60
CA LYS A 113 20.15 6.92 1.86
C LYS A 113 19.25 7.37 3.00
N ILE A 114 19.86 7.46 4.17
CA ILE A 114 19.47 8.41 5.20
C ILE A 114 19.57 9.79 4.55
N SER A 115 18.45 10.50 4.42
CA SER A 115 18.46 11.96 4.24
C SER A 115 18.11 12.60 5.58
N PRO A 116 18.77 13.70 5.95
CA PRO A 116 18.66 14.25 7.29
C PRO A 116 17.36 15.05 7.41
N ARG A 117 16.59 14.75 8.45
CA ARG A 117 15.92 15.77 9.26
C ARG A 117 16.15 15.42 10.71
#